data_AF-A0A2D7UFX8-F1
#
_entry.id   AF-A0A2D7UFX8-F1
#
_cell.length_a   1.000
_cell.length_b   1.000
_cell.length_c   1.000
_cell.angle_alpha   90.00
_cell.angle_beta   90.00
_cell.angle_gamma   90.00
#
_symmetry.space_group_name_H-M   'P 1'
#
loop_
_entity.id
_entity.type
_entity.pdbx_description
1 polymer ?
#
loop_
_entity_poly.entity_id
_entity_poly.type
_entity_poly.pdbx_seq_one_letter_code
_entity_poly.pdbx_strand_id
1 'polypeptide(L)'
;MFVNSDVKRSPITLWLISIYFLVVLMIIVGGLTRLTDSGLSITQWELFKGILPPFTKADWNLYFAQYKEIPEFIFLNSDITLNEFKIIFYWEYFHRLLGRFIGLLS
;
A
#
# COMPACT_ATOMS: atom_id res chain seq x y z
N MET A 1 34.85 -37.14 0.87
CA MET A 1 33.66 -36.50 1.47
C MET A 1 32.99 -35.71 0.37
N PHE A 2 31.97 -36.27 -0.28
CA PHE A 2 31.22 -35.55 -1.32
C PHE A 2 30.30 -34.56 -0.59
N VAL A 3 30.70 -33.29 -0.53
CA VAL A 3 29.78 -32.21 -0.17
C VAL A 3 28.74 -32.18 -1.28
N ASN A 4 27.57 -32.73 -0.99
CA ASN A 4 26.41 -32.59 -1.84
C ASN A 4 26.09 -31.09 -1.92
N SER A 5 26.51 -30.48 -3.03
CA SER A 5 26.37 -29.04 -3.32
C SER A 5 25.14 -28.77 -4.19
N ASP A 6 24.27 -29.77 -4.37
CA ASP A 6 22.93 -29.53 -4.88
C ASP A 6 22.15 -28.76 -3.80
N VAL A 7 22.29 -27.44 -3.85
CA VAL A 7 21.32 -26.51 -3.29
C VAL A 7 20.04 -26.71 -4.12
N LYS A 8 19.36 -27.85 -3.94
CA LYS A 8 17.96 -27.98 -4.28
C LYS A 8 17.28 -26.96 -3.40
N ARG A 9 17.05 -25.75 -3.94
CA ARG A 9 16.22 -24.75 -3.28
C ARG A 9 14.87 -25.42 -3.16
N SER A 10 14.59 -25.95 -1.97
CA SER A 10 13.27 -26.45 -1.66
C SER A 10 12.30 -25.32 -1.98
N PRO A 11 11.15 -25.61 -2.62
CA PRO A 11 10.11 -24.60 -2.85
C PRO A 11 9.81 -23.79 -1.58
N ILE A 12 9.96 -24.42 -0.41
CA ILE A 12 9.84 -23.81 0.92
C ILE A 12 10.90 -22.72 1.18
N THR A 13 12.17 -22.95 0.81
CA THR A 13 13.24 -21.95 0.96
C THR A 13 12.96 -20.71 0.10
N LEU A 14 12.48 -20.92 -1.13
CA LEU A 14 12.15 -19.81 -2.03
C LEU A 14 10.91 -19.04 -1.55
N TRP A 15 9.94 -19.76 -0.99
CA TRP A 15 8.75 -19.19 -0.36
C TRP A 15 9.08 -18.33 0.87
N LEU A 16 9.93 -18.83 1.79
CA LEU A 16 10.38 -18.08 2.97
C LEU A 16 11.16 -16.81 2.60
N ILE A 17 12.05 -16.88 1.60
CA ILE A 17 12.76 -15.69 1.10
C ILE A 17 11.79 -14.67 0.51
N SER A 18 10.77 -15.13 -0.21
CA SER A 18 9.76 -14.25 -0.82
C SER A 18 8.92 -13.55 0.24
N ILE A 19 8.46 -14.26 1.27
CA ILE A 19 7.73 -13.66 2.40
C ILE A 19 8.60 -12.65 3.15
N TYR A 20 9.85 -13.01 3.47
CA TYR A 20 10.78 -12.09 4.13
C TYR A 20 10.94 -10.78 3.35
N PHE A 21 11.17 -10.88 2.04
CA PHE A 21 11.31 -9.69 1.18
C PHE A 21 10.04 -8.83 1.17
N LEU A 22 8.86 -9.45 1.08
CA LEU A 22 7.58 -8.75 1.12
C LEU A 22 7.34 -8.04 2.46
N VAL A 23 7.69 -8.67 3.58
CA VAL A 23 7.57 -8.06 4.92
C VAL A 23 8.48 -6.83 5.04
N VAL A 24 9.73 -6.92 4.58
CA VAL A 24 10.65 -5.76 4.57
C VAL A 24 10.07 -4.62 3.72
N LEU A 25 9.54 -4.94 2.54
CA LEU A 25 8.90 -3.95 1.67
C LEU A 25 7.68 -3.30 2.35
N MET A 26 6.84 -4.08 3.04
CA MET A 26 5.70 -3.57 3.80
C MET A 26 6.10 -2.57 4.88
N ILE A 27 7.18 -2.86 5.61
CA ILE A 27 7.69 -1.96 6.65
C ILE A 27 8.15 -0.63 6.04
N ILE A 28 8.89 -0.68 4.92
CA ILE A 28 9.37 0.54 4.24
C ILE A 28 8.20 1.37 3.71
N VAL A 29 7.27 0.74 2.98
CA VAL A 29 6.10 1.41 2.40
C VAL A 29 5.19 1.96 3.49
N GLY A 30 4.96 1.20 4.57
CA GLY A 30 4.19 1.67 5.72
C GLY A 30 4.86 2.84 6.44
N GLY A 31 6.19 2.78 6.58
CA GLY A 31 6.98 3.89 7.12
C GLY A 31 6.86 5.16 6.28
N LEU A 32 6.96 5.05 4.95
CA LEU A 32 6.73 6.17 4.02
C LEU A 32 5.30 6.69 4.10
N THR A 33 4.31 5.80 4.19
CA THR A 33 2.89 6.19 4.34
C THR A 33 2.69 7.02 5.62
N ARG A 34 3.40 6.66 6.70
CA ARG A 34 3.37 7.40 7.95
C ARG A 34 4.09 8.75 7.89
N LEU A 35 5.25 8.81 7.22
CA LEU A 35 6.03 10.04 7.07
C LEU A 35 5.41 11.05 6.09
N THR A 36 4.55 10.58 5.19
CA THR A 36 3.82 11.42 4.21
C THR A 36 2.41 11.77 4.67
N ASP A 37 2.05 11.45 5.92
CA ASP A 37 0.71 11.62 6.50
C ASP A 37 -0.40 11.16 5.53
N SER A 38 -0.15 10.04 4.85
CA SER A 38 -1.06 9.47 3.86
C SER A 38 -1.96 8.38 4.43
N GLY A 39 -1.84 8.05 5.72
CA GLY A 39 -2.52 6.94 6.37
C GLY A 39 -4.04 7.08 6.52
N LEU A 40 -4.61 8.25 6.23
CA LEU A 40 -6.05 8.53 6.26
C LEU A 40 -6.59 8.99 4.90
N SER A 41 -5.82 8.83 3.82
CA SER A 41 -6.23 9.22 2.47
C SER A 41 -7.39 8.37 1.92
N ILE A 42 -7.56 7.12 2.38
CA ILE A 42 -8.63 6.20 2.01
C ILE A 42 -9.59 5.99 3.20
N THR A 43 -10.64 6.81 3.25
CA THR A 43 -11.63 6.84 4.34
C THR A 43 -12.52 5.61 4.42
N GLN A 44 -12.82 4.99 3.28
CA GLN A 44 -13.77 3.88 3.21
C GLN A 44 -13.05 2.53 3.15
N TRP A 45 -13.57 1.56 3.90
CA TRP A 45 -13.10 0.18 3.82
C TRP A 45 -13.70 -0.52 2.59
N GLU A 46 -13.03 -0.36 1.46
CA GLU A 46 -13.46 -0.95 0.19
C GLU A 46 -12.80 -2.32 -0.02
N LEU A 47 -13.51 -3.39 0.35
CA LEU A 47 -13.03 -4.77 0.24
C LEU A 47 -12.81 -5.19 -1.23
N PHE A 48 -13.76 -4.87 -2.10
CA PHE A 48 -13.71 -5.22 -3.53
C PHE A 48 -13.33 -4.04 -4.42
N LYS A 49 -13.90 -2.84 -4.20
CA LYS A 49 -13.56 -1.65 -5.02
C LYS A 49 -12.14 -1.14 -4.75
N GLY A 50 -11.58 -1.39 -3.57
CA GLY A 50 -10.23 -0.98 -3.21
C GLY A 50 -9.13 -1.87 -3.79
N ILE A 51 -9.45 -2.82 -4.67
CA ILE A 51 -8.46 -3.65 -5.40
C ILE A 51 -7.92 -2.91 -6.63
N LEU A 52 -8.69 -1.97 -7.17
CA LEU A 52 -8.29 -1.18 -8.34
C LEU A 52 -8.30 0.30 -7.96
N PRO A 53 -7.26 1.07 -8.35
CA PRO A 53 -7.27 2.51 -8.13
C PRO A 53 -8.39 3.15 -8.97
N PRO A 54 -8.91 4.31 -8.56
CA PRO A 54 -9.88 5.04 -9.35
C PRO A 54 -9.28 5.42 -10.71
N PHE A 55 -9.97 5.06 -11.80
CA PHE A 55 -9.50 5.36 -13.16
C PHE A 55 -10.16 6.61 -13.75
N THR A 56 -11.35 6.99 -13.26
CA THR A 56 -12.09 8.12 -13.80
C THR A 56 -11.83 9.41 -13.00
N LYS A 57 -11.90 10.56 -13.68
CA LYS A 57 -11.80 11.87 -13.00
C LYS A 57 -12.94 12.08 -11.99
N ALA A 58 -14.13 11.54 -12.26
CA ALA A 58 -15.27 11.63 -11.37
C ALA A 58 -15.00 10.91 -10.04
N ASP A 59 -14.46 9.68 -10.10
CA ASP A 59 -14.09 8.92 -8.90
C ASP A 59 -13.00 9.63 -8.09
N TRP A 60 -11.97 10.15 -8.76
CA TRP A 60 -10.92 10.93 -8.09
C TRP A 60 -11.47 12.15 -7.36
N ASN A 61 -12.41 12.88 -7.96
CA ASN A 61 -13.06 14.02 -7.31
C ASN A 61 -13.92 13.59 -6.11
N LEU A 62 -14.55 12.42 -6.17
CA LEU A 62 -15.34 11.88 -5.07
C LEU A 62 -14.45 11.50 -3.87
N TYR A 63 -13.37 10.76 -4.12
CA TYR A 63 -12.40 10.44 -3.06
C TYR A 63 -11.73 11.69 -2.49
N PHE A 64 -11.40 12.66 -3.35
CA PHE A 64 -10.84 13.92 -2.88
C PHE A 64 -11.84 14.73 -2.07
N ALA A 65 -13.13 14.75 -2.44
CA ALA A 65 -14.18 15.38 -1.65
C ALA A 65 -14.32 14.73 -0.27
N GLN A 66 -14.27 13.39 -0.19
CA GLN A 66 -14.26 12.66 1.08
C GLN A 66 -13.01 12.99 1.91
N TYR A 67 -11.85 13.12 1.29
CA TYR A 67 -10.62 13.50 1.97
C TYR A 67 -10.72 14.90 2.59
N LYS A 68 -11.38 15.85 1.92
CA LYS A 68 -11.60 17.21 2.41
C LYS A 68 -12.45 17.29 3.68
N GLU A 69 -13.28 16.29 3.94
CA GLU A 69 -14.12 16.23 5.15
C GLU A 69 -13.32 15.79 6.39
N ILE A 70 -12.11 15.24 6.21
CA ILE A 70 -11.28 14.75 7.30
C ILE A 70 -10.53 15.90 7.95
N PRO A 71 -10.38 15.90 9.30
CA PRO A 71 -9.55 16.86 10.02
C PRO A 71 -8.12 16.97 9.48
N GLU A 72 -7.52 15.88 9.00
CA GLU A 72 -6.16 15.88 8.45
C GLU A 72 -6.02 16.82 7.25
N PHE A 73 -6.99 16.84 6.34
CA PHE A 73 -7.02 17.82 5.26
C PHE A 73 -7.16 19.25 5.81
N ILE A 74 -8.03 19.47 6.79
CA ILE A 74 -8.31 20.81 7.33
C ILE A 74 -7.09 21.40 8.06
N PHE A 75 -6.35 20.59 8.81
CA PHE A 75 -5.27 21.05 9.69
C PHE A 75 -3.86 20.93 9.09
N LEU A 76 -3.62 19.95 8.22
CA LEU A 76 -2.28 19.67 7.68
C LEU A 76 -2.18 19.92 6.18
N ASN A 77 -3.23 19.59 5.41
CA ASN A 77 -3.17 19.53 3.94
C ASN A 77 -4.22 20.40 3.25
N SER A 78 -4.57 21.57 3.80
CA SER A 78 -5.71 22.38 3.32
C SER A 78 -5.52 22.94 1.90
N ASP A 79 -4.27 23.06 1.47
CA ASP A 79 -3.88 23.60 0.16
C ASP A 79 -3.50 22.52 -0.87
N ILE A 80 -3.62 21.23 -0.53
CA ILE A 80 -3.22 20.12 -1.41
C ILE A 80 -4.06 20.08 -2.69
N THR A 81 -3.40 19.90 -3.82
CA THR A 81 -4.05 19.74 -5.13
C THR A 81 -4.50 18.30 -5.37
N LEU A 82 -5.39 18.09 -6.35
CA LEU A 82 -5.84 16.74 -6.74
C LEU A 82 -4.65 15.84 -7.16
N ASN A 83 -3.59 16.40 -7.72
CA ASN A 83 -2.43 15.62 -8.15
C ASN A 83 -1.57 15.17 -6.96
N GLU A 84 -1.41 16.02 -5.95
CA GLU A 84 -0.73 15.65 -4.71
C GLU A 84 -1.56 14.64 -3.90
N PHE A 85 -2.88 14.81 -3.87
CA PHE A 85 -3.81 13.83 -3.29
C PHE A 85 -3.63 12.44 -3.90
N LYS A 86 -3.46 12.35 -5.22
CA LYS A 86 -3.19 11.07 -5.89
C LYS A 86 -1.92 10.40 -5.38
N ILE A 87 -0.86 11.16 -5.12
CA ILE A 87 0.42 10.62 -4.64
C ILE A 87 0.24 9.98 -3.27
N ILE A 88 -0.37 10.69 -2.32
CA ILE A 88 -0.64 10.15 -0.98
C ILE A 88 -1.59 8.95 -1.04
N PHE A 89 -2.63 9.00 -1.89
CA PHE A 89 -3.55 7.89 -2.11
C PHE A 89 -2.82 6.63 -2.61
N TYR A 90 -1.87 6.78 -3.54
CA TYR A 90 -1.10 5.65 -4.06
C TYR A 90 -0.22 4.98 -3.00
N TRP A 91 0.36 5.75 -2.07
CA TRP A 91 1.14 5.18 -0.96
C TRP A 91 0.26 4.29 -0.07
N GLU A 92 -0.88 4.81 0.37
CA GLU A 92 -1.79 4.05 1.20
C GLU A 92 -2.38 2.84 0.46
N TYR A 93 -2.76 3.03 -0.81
CA TYR A 93 -3.25 1.95 -1.67
C TYR A 93 -2.20 0.85 -1.84
N PHE A 94 -0.95 1.19 -2.15
CA PHE A 94 0.13 0.22 -2.33
C PHE A 94 0.44 -0.51 -1.03
N HIS A 95 0.42 0.20 0.11
CA HIS A 95 0.57 -0.41 1.42
C HIS A 95 -0.54 -1.44 1.70
N ARG A 96 -1.82 -1.09 1.48
CA ARG A 96 -2.96 -2.00 1.64
C ARG A 96 -2.88 -3.19 0.68
N LEU A 97 -2.46 -2.96 -0.57
CA LEU A 97 -2.31 -3.99 -1.59
C LEU A 97 -1.22 -5.00 -1.21
N LEU A 98 -0.05 -4.53 -0.77
CA LEU A 98 1.04 -5.38 -0.29
C LEU A 98 0.62 -6.24 0.91
N GLY A 99 -0.12 -5.66 1.86
CA GLY A 99 -0.67 -6.41 3.00
C GLY A 99 -1.59 -7.56 2.54
N ARG A 100 -2.43 -7.32 1.54
CA ARG A 100 -3.29 -8.36 0.94
C ARG A 100 -2.46 -9.45 0.26
N PHE A 101 -1.43 -9.09 -0.50
CA PHE A 101 -0.55 -10.06 -1.16
C PHE A 101 0.20 -10.95 -0.17
N ILE A 102 0.68 -10.39 0.94
CA ILE A 102 1.34 -11.17 1.99
C ILE A 102 0.35 -12.14 2.63
N GLY A 103 -0.85 -11.69 2.98
CA GLY A 103 -1.87 -12.56 3.58
C GLY A 103 -2.32 -13.71 2.67
N LEU A 104 -2.23 -13.55 1.34
CA LEU A 104 -2.50 -14.63 0.39
C LEU A 104 -1.32 -15.61 0.22
N LEU A 105 -0.10 -15.13 0.42
CA LEU A 105 1.13 -15.92 0.29
C LEU A 105 1.49 -16.67 1.57
N SER A 106 1.10 -16.15 2.74
CA SER A 106 1.38 -16.69 4.07
C SER A 106 0.61 -17.95 4.42
#